data_AF-A0A529KQB3-F1
#
_entry.id   AF-A0A529KQB3-F1
#
_cell.length_a   1.000
_cell.length_b   1.000
_cell.length_c   1.000
_cell.angle_alpha   90.00
_cell.angle_beta   90.00
_cell.angle_gamma   90.00
#
_symmetry.space_group_name_H-M   'P 1'
#
loop_
_entity.id
_entity.type
_entity.pdbx_description
1 polymer ?
#
loop_
_entity_poly.entity_id
_entity_poly.type
_entity_poly.pdbx_seq_one_letter_code
_entity_poly.pdbx_strand_id
1 'polypeptide(L)'
;MSLTRRDVLIAGSVGFSGVALFSPRSARANDEALDLVKQLTGRTATVSDRLHLIMPADFPTGYTVPMSLDIDSPMTEADHV
;
A
#
# COMPACT_ATOMS: atom_id res chain seq x y z
N MET A 1 -16.60 -53.41 7.03
CA MET A 1 -16.20 -52.08 6.55
C MET A 1 -17.08 -51.04 7.24
N SER A 2 -16.55 -50.38 8.27
CA SER A 2 -17.20 -49.23 8.90
C SER A 2 -16.22 -48.07 8.85
N LEU A 3 -16.48 -47.11 7.95
CA LEU A 3 -15.71 -45.87 7.87
C LEU A 3 -15.98 -45.08 9.14
N THR A 4 -14.98 -44.97 10.02
CA THR A 4 -15.12 -44.19 11.25
C THR A 4 -14.98 -42.71 10.94
N ARG A 5 -15.72 -41.85 11.67
CA ARG A 5 -15.76 -40.38 11.47
C ARG A 5 -14.37 -39.71 11.45
N ARG A 6 -13.33 -40.38 11.96
CA ARG A 6 -11.95 -39.91 11.96
C ARG A 6 -11.28 -39.98 10.58
N ASP A 7 -11.61 -40.95 9.73
CA ASP A 7 -11.03 -41.04 8.38
C ASP A 7 -11.57 -39.96 7.45
N VAL A 8 -12.82 -39.53 7.64
CA VAL A 8 -13.41 -38.40 6.89
C VAL A 8 -12.74 -37.07 7.26
N LEU A 9 -12.33 -36.91 8.53
CA LEU A 9 -11.65 -35.70 9.01
C LEU A 9 -10.20 -35.61 8.50
N ILE A 10 -9.53 -36.75 8.31
CA ILE A 10 -8.17 -36.79 7.74
C ILE A 10 -8.22 -36.60 6.22
N ALA A 11 -9.22 -37.16 5.53
CA ALA A 11 -9.42 -36.96 4.09
C ALA A 11 -9.82 -35.52 3.71
N GLY A 12 -10.42 -34.75 4.63
CA GLY A 12 -10.78 -33.34 4.42
C GLY A 12 -9.60 -32.35 4.46
N SER A 13 -8.40 -32.80 4.85
CA SER A 13 -7.20 -31.95 4.93
C SER A 13 -6.43 -31.84 3.60
N VAL A 14 -6.85 -32.57 2.57
CA VAL A 14 -6.26 -32.54 1.22
C VAL A 14 -7.24 -31.84 0.28
N GLY A 15 -7.46 -30.56 0.52
CA GLY A 15 -8.44 -29.76 -0.22
C GLY A 15 -8.09 -28.28 -0.21
N PHE A 16 -7.10 -27.94 -1.03
CA PHE A 16 -6.72 -26.58 -1.42
C PHE A 16 -7.94 -25.64 -1.47
N SER A 17 -8.08 -24.77 -0.47
CA SER A 17 -8.97 -23.62 -0.56
C SER A 17 -8.31 -22.43 0.12
N GLY A 18 -7.83 -21.52 -0.73
CA GLY A 18 -7.70 -20.12 -0.36
C GLY A 18 -6.32 -19.68 0.11
N VAL A 19 -5.34 -19.70 -0.79
CA VAL A 19 -4.29 -18.65 -0.83
C VAL A 19 -4.92 -17.29 -1.23
N ALA A 20 -6.05 -16.94 -0.62
CA ALA A 20 -6.83 -15.73 -0.90
C ALA A 20 -6.60 -14.64 0.15
N LEU A 21 -5.83 -14.92 1.21
CA LEU A 21 -5.51 -13.94 2.26
C LEU A 21 -4.26 -13.09 1.98
N PHE A 22 -3.53 -13.39 0.90
CA PHE A 22 -2.47 -12.52 0.38
C PHE A 22 -2.90 -11.85 -0.92
N SER A 23 -4.16 -11.42 -1.02
CA SER A 23 -4.51 -10.42 -2.03
C SER A 23 -3.72 -9.16 -1.71
N PRO A 24 -2.86 -8.64 -2.61
CA PRO A 24 -2.16 -7.39 -2.39
C PRO A 24 -3.20 -6.27 -2.38
N ARG A 25 -3.73 -5.96 -1.19
CA ARG A 25 -4.57 -4.76 -0.98
C ARG A 25 -3.79 -3.48 -1.31
N SER A 26 -2.48 -3.57 -1.49
CA SER A 26 -1.61 -2.51 -2.02
C SER A 26 -1.87 -2.16 -3.49
N ALA A 27 -2.39 -3.07 -4.32
CA ALA A 27 -2.57 -2.78 -5.75
C ALA A 27 -3.72 -1.78 -6.02
N ARG A 28 -4.81 -1.84 -5.25
CA ARG A 28 -5.97 -0.95 -5.46
C ARG A 28 -5.78 0.46 -4.89
N ALA A 29 -5.03 0.59 -3.80
CA ALA A 29 -4.74 1.91 -3.23
C ALA A 29 -3.85 2.76 -4.15
N ASN A 30 -3.05 2.11 -5.01
CA ASN A 30 -2.19 2.80 -5.97
C ASN A 30 -3.00 3.47 -7.08
N ASP A 31 -3.95 2.75 -7.70
CA ASP A 31 -4.77 3.29 -8.80
C ASP A 31 -5.60 4.52 -8.37
N GLU A 32 -6.22 4.47 -7.20
CA GLU A 32 -7.00 5.61 -6.67
C GLU A 32 -6.13 6.84 -6.40
N ALA A 33 -4.92 6.63 -5.89
CA ALA A 33 -3.96 7.73 -5.67
C ALA A 33 -3.49 8.34 -7.00
N LEU A 34 -3.24 7.53 -8.03
CA LEU A 34 -2.84 8.01 -9.35
C LEU A 34 -3.95 8.82 -10.04
N ASP A 35 -5.20 8.35 -9.91
CA ASP A 35 -6.37 9.05 -10.44
C ASP A 35 -6.60 10.40 -9.73
N LEU A 36 -6.39 10.45 -8.41
CA LEU A 36 -6.46 11.70 -7.64
C LEU A 36 -5.37 12.69 -8.08
N VAL A 37 -4.12 12.24 -8.26
CA VAL A 37 -3.04 13.11 -8.75
C VAL A 37 -3.39 13.68 -10.13
N LYS A 38 -3.93 12.84 -11.01
CA LYS A 38 -4.36 13.26 -12.35
C LYS A 38 -5.51 14.26 -12.30
N GLN A 39 -6.48 14.05 -11.40
CA GLN A 39 -7.60 14.97 -11.21
C GLN A 39 -7.14 16.33 -10.67
N LEU A 40 -6.18 16.35 -9.74
CA LEU A 40 -5.70 17.57 -9.08
C LEU A 40 -4.70 18.37 -9.93
N THR A 41 -3.81 17.68 -10.64
CA THR A 41 -2.70 18.32 -11.36
C THR A 41 -2.86 18.31 -12.88
N GLY A 42 -3.79 17.51 -13.41
CA GLY A 42 -3.91 17.23 -14.85
C GLY A 42 -2.74 16.42 -15.42
N ARG A 43 -1.79 16.00 -14.58
CA ARG A 43 -0.56 15.30 -14.96
C ARG A 43 -0.55 13.90 -14.36
N THR A 44 0.14 12.98 -15.03
CA THR A 44 0.39 11.63 -14.49
C THR A 44 1.41 11.73 -13.37
N ALA A 45 1.18 11.02 -12.25
CA ALA A 45 2.15 10.98 -11.17
C ALA A 45 3.50 10.42 -11.66
N THR A 46 4.58 11.06 -11.25
CA THR A 46 5.96 10.66 -11.57
C THR A 46 6.76 10.49 -10.29
N VAL A 47 7.67 9.52 -10.28
CA VAL A 47 8.61 9.35 -9.17
C VAL A 47 9.62 10.49 -9.19
N SER A 48 9.88 11.10 -8.03
CA SER A 48 10.86 12.18 -7.88
C SER A 48 11.71 11.95 -6.64
N ASP A 49 13.03 12.05 -6.81
CA ASP A 49 13.98 11.93 -5.71
C ASP A 49 14.19 13.26 -4.96
N ARG A 50 13.59 14.36 -5.44
CA ARG A 50 13.70 15.71 -4.86
C ARG A 50 12.74 15.95 -3.70
N LEU A 51 11.83 15.01 -3.44
CA LEU A 51 10.75 15.14 -2.48
C LEU A 51 11.04 14.23 -1.28
N HIS A 52 11.34 14.83 -0.14
CA HIS A 52 11.70 14.12 1.07
C HIS A 52 10.60 14.24 2.11
N LEU A 53 9.89 13.13 2.36
CA LEU A 53 8.93 13.01 3.45
C LEU A 53 9.67 12.52 4.70
N ILE A 54 9.77 13.39 5.70
CA ILE A 54 10.42 13.07 6.97
C ILE A 54 9.32 12.81 8.00
N MET A 55 9.33 11.60 8.53
CA MET A 55 8.31 11.12 9.45
C MET A 55 8.90 9.99 10.31
N PRO A 56 8.57 9.89 11.62
CA PRO A 56 8.98 8.77 12.45
C PRO A 56 8.52 7.41 11.91
N ALA A 57 9.21 6.33 12.25
CA ALA A 57 8.78 4.98 11.85
C ALA A 57 7.62 4.46 12.70
N ASP A 58 7.60 4.82 13.99
CA ASP A 58 6.67 4.31 14.98
C ASP A 58 5.86 5.44 15.63
N PHE A 59 4.54 5.23 15.71
CA PHE A 59 3.59 6.17 16.29
C PHE A 59 2.78 5.51 17.40
N PRO A 60 3.16 5.69 18.68
CA PRO A 60 2.61 4.89 19.78
C PRO A 60 1.11 5.10 20.02
N THR A 61 0.61 6.31 19.80
CA THR A 61 -0.77 6.66 20.13
C THR A 61 -1.61 7.05 18.92
N GLY A 62 -1.02 7.17 17.73
CA GLY A 62 -1.69 7.51 16.47
C GLY A 62 -2.42 8.87 16.43
N TYR A 63 -2.56 9.56 17.57
CA TYR A 63 -3.31 10.81 17.69
C TYR A 63 -2.64 11.98 16.97
N THR A 64 -1.31 12.00 16.94
CA THR A 64 -0.54 13.03 16.25
C THR A 64 0.73 12.42 15.71
N VAL A 65 0.95 12.60 14.42
CA VAL A 65 2.13 12.15 13.70
C VAL A 65 2.85 13.39 13.20
N PRO A 66 4.01 13.75 13.78
CA PRO A 66 4.80 14.84 13.24
C PRO A 66 5.35 14.41 11.87
N MET A 67 5.04 15.19 10.84
CA MET A 67 5.56 15.03 9.48
C MET A 67 6.09 16.37 8.98
N SER A 68 7.19 16.32 8.24
CA SER A 68 7.71 17.47 7.49
C SER A 68 8.01 17.07 6.05
N LEU A 69 7.78 18.00 5.14
CA LEU A 69 8.03 17.85 3.72
C LEU A 69 9.18 18.78 3.33
N ASP A 70 10.24 18.22 2.76
CA ASP A 70 11.34 18.99 2.18
C ASP A 70 11.38 18.77 0.67
N ILE A 71 11.63 19.85 -0.08
CA ILE A 71 11.60 19.86 -1.54
C ILE A 71 12.88 20.51 -2.03
N ASP A 72 13.74 19.71 -2.62
CA ASP A 72 14.95 20.16 -3.28
C ASP A 72 14.61 20.78 -4.63
N SER A 73 14.22 22.06 -4.61
CA SER A 73 14.03 22.85 -5.82
C SER A 73 15.18 23.84 -6.01
N PRO A 74 15.80 23.90 -7.20
CA PRO A 74 16.83 24.89 -7.49
C PRO A 74 16.26 26.33 -7.61
N MET A 75 14.96 26.54 -7.35
CA MET A 75 14.27 27.83 -7.41
C MET A 75 14.59 28.61 -8.71
N THR A 76 14.44 27.95 -9.86
CA THR A 76 14.68 28.56 -11.17
C THR A 76 13.36 28.77 -11.92
N GLU A 77 13.36 29.62 -12.94
CA GLU A 77 12.17 29.95 -13.76
C GLU A 77 11.58 28.73 -14.51
N ALA A 78 12.34 27.64 -14.64
CA ALA A 78 11.87 26.37 -15.20
C ALA A 78 11.44 25.36 -14.11
N ASP A 79 11.89 25.53 -12.87
CA ASP A 79 11.67 24.64 -11.73
C ASP A 79 11.05 25.43 -10.57
N HIS A 80 9.74 25.69 -10.69
CA HIS A 80 8.93 26.27 -9.63
C HIS A 80 8.41 25.16 -8.69
N VAL A 81 8.34 25.44 -7.39
CA VAL A 81 7.71 24.57 -6.38
C VAL A 81 6.19 24.58 -6.56
#